data_AF-A0A9D2NJY6-F1
#
_entry.id   AF-A0A9D2NJY6-F1
#
_cell.length_a   1.000
_cell.length_b   1.000
_cell.length_c   1.000
_cell.angle_alpha   90.00
_cell.angle_beta   90.00
_cell.angle_gamma   90.00
#
_symmetry.space_group_name_H-M   'P 1'
#
loop_
_entity.id
_entity.type
_entity.pdbx_description
1 polymer ?
#
loop_
_entity_poly.entity_id
_entity_poly.type
_entity_poly.pdbx_seq_one_letter_code
_entity_poly.pdbx_strand_id
1 'polypeptide(L)'
;MKRIIGVRFRTAGKIYYFDPAGFEIKRGDHVIVETARGVEYGTVVGGIREVDDSKVVQPLKPVLRIANERDDEQEAANKVKEKKAFAICQEKIKKHKLEMKLIDAEYTFDNNKVLFYFTADGRIDFRELVKDLAGVFKTRIELRQIGVRDETKILGGIGICGRRLCCHTHLSEFVPVSIKMAKEQNLSLNPTKISGVCGRLMCCLKHEEETYEDLNRRLPGMGDFVTTDDGLKGEVSGVNVLRQLVKVIVNVGDEKEIREYRVDQLRFRRRHGKNKKFDENKKNDVSAREMKELEKLEKQDEKSRLE
;
A
#
# COMPACT_ATOMS: atom_id res chain seq x y z
N MET A 1 13.97 -9.46 25.96
CA MET A 1 12.89 -8.46 25.98
C MET A 1 13.55 -7.11 25.82
N LYS A 2 13.24 -6.41 24.72
CA LYS A 2 13.73 -5.06 24.46
C LYS A 2 12.57 -4.08 24.52
N ARG A 3 12.82 -2.93 25.13
CA ARG A 3 11.91 -1.79 25.09
C ARG A 3 12.03 -1.12 23.73
N ILE A 4 10.91 -0.88 23.07
CA ILE A 4 10.84 -0.19 21.80
C ILE A 4 9.82 0.94 21.87
N ILE A 5 10.03 1.96 21.04
CA ILE A 5 9.03 2.99 20.76
C ILE A 5 8.71 3.03 19.27
N GLY A 6 7.47 3.35 18.93
CA GLY A 6 7.04 3.53 17.54
C GLY A 6 7.04 5.01 17.16
N VAL A 7 7.97 5.41 16.30
CA VAL A 7 8.13 6.79 15.83
C VAL A 7 7.68 6.91 14.38
N ARG A 8 6.97 8.00 14.08
CA ARG A 8 6.49 8.34 12.73
C ARG A 8 6.92 9.76 12.37
N PHE A 9 7.51 9.92 11.19
CA PHE A 9 8.03 11.20 10.69
C PHE A 9 7.04 12.01 9.84
N ARG A 10 6.06 11.34 9.22
CA ARG A 10 5.01 11.97 8.42
C ARG A 10 3.63 11.46 8.85
N THR A 11 2.58 12.25 8.71
CA THR A 11 1.21 11.89 9.15
C THR A 11 0.76 10.48 8.72
N ALA A 12 1.11 10.04 7.50
CA ALA A 12 0.81 8.73 6.92
C ALA A 12 2.06 7.85 6.66
N GLY A 13 3.15 8.14 7.37
CA GLY A 13 4.43 7.46 7.20
C GLY A 13 4.48 6.07 7.83
N LYS A 14 5.45 5.26 7.37
CA LYS A 14 5.82 4.01 8.03
C LYS A 14 6.22 4.31 9.48
N ILE A 15 5.77 3.46 10.40
CA ILE A 15 6.23 3.50 11.79
C ILE A 15 7.57 2.79 11.85
N TYR A 16 8.58 3.51 12.34
CA TYR A 16 9.90 2.96 12.60
C TYR A 16 10.05 2.72 14.09
N TYR A 17 10.71 1.63 14.45
CA TYR A 17 10.95 1.28 15.84
C TYR A 17 12.35 1.73 16.26
N PHE A 18 12.44 2.38 17.40
CA PHE A 18 13.68 2.87 18.00
C PHE A 18 13.81 2.39 19.44
N ASP A 19 15.03 2.34 19.95
CA ASP A 19 15.31 2.11 21.36
C ASP A 19 15.09 3.41 22.14
N PRO A 20 14.22 3.45 23.17
CA PRO A 20 13.99 4.63 23.99
C PRO A 20 15.23 5.10 24.77
N ALA A 21 16.34 4.35 24.80
CA ALA A 21 17.60 4.72 25.45
C ALA A 21 17.46 5.13 26.93
N GLY A 22 16.45 4.61 27.60
CA GLY A 22 16.14 4.92 29.02
C GLY A 22 15.27 6.16 29.24
N PHE A 23 14.86 6.89 28.20
CA PHE A 23 13.95 8.02 28.33
C PHE A 23 12.51 7.57 28.60
N GLU A 24 11.81 8.29 29.47
CA GLU A 24 10.36 8.13 29.68
C GLU A 24 9.58 8.86 28.59
N ILE A 25 9.27 8.14 27.51
CA ILE A 25 8.60 8.70 26.33
C ILE A 25 7.14 8.27 26.30
N LYS A 26 6.23 9.24 26.23
CA LYS A 26 4.79 9.03 26.14
C LYS A 26 4.31 9.11 24.70
N ARG A 27 3.12 8.54 24.46
CA ARG A 27 2.45 8.64 23.17
C ARG A 27 2.06 10.11 22.93
N GLY A 28 2.41 10.64 21.77
CA GLY A 28 2.21 12.04 21.41
C GLY A 28 3.45 12.90 21.54
N ASP A 29 4.46 12.45 22.29
CA ASP A 29 5.70 13.19 22.44
C ASP A 29 6.47 13.30 21.12
N HIS A 30 7.27 14.36 21.02
CA HIS A 30 8.17 14.61 19.91
C HIS A 30 9.59 14.18 20.30
N VAL A 31 10.26 13.49 19.40
CA VAL A 31 11.59 12.92 19.66
C VAL A 31 12.52 13.18 18.48
N ILE A 32 13.80 13.36 18.81
CA ILE A 32 14.86 13.51 17.83
C ILE A 32 15.59 12.17 17.70
N VAL A 33 15.68 11.66 16.48
CA VAL A 33 16.31 10.37 16.18
C VAL A 33 17.23 10.49 14.99
N GLU A 34 18.26 9.64 14.94
CA GLU A 34 19.16 9.57 13.78
C GLU A 34 18.70 8.45 12.84
N THR A 35 18.39 8.78 11.59
CA THR A 35 18.04 7.79 10.56
C THR A 35 19.16 7.67 9.53
N ALA A 36 18.93 6.93 8.44
CA ALA A 36 19.90 6.88 7.34
C ALA A 36 19.97 8.22 6.57
N ARG A 37 18.96 9.08 6.72
CA ARG A 37 18.85 10.35 5.99
C ARG A 37 19.54 11.49 6.73
N GLY A 38 19.58 11.41 8.06
CA GLY A 38 20.21 12.38 8.96
C GLY A 38 19.47 12.39 10.29
N VAL A 39 19.56 13.52 11.00
CA VAL A 39 18.74 13.79 12.18
C VAL A 39 17.32 14.13 11.72
N GLU A 40 16.31 13.46 12.29
CA GLU A 40 14.90 13.66 11.94
C GLU A 40 14.05 13.91 13.20
N TYR A 41 13.05 14.77 13.05
CA TYR A 41 12.04 15.06 14.06
C TYR A 41 10.86 14.11 13.88
N GLY A 42 10.58 13.30 14.90
CA GLY A 42 9.57 12.25 14.85
C GLY A 42 8.48 12.43 15.90
N THR A 43 7.27 11.98 15.59
CA THR A 43 6.15 11.92 16.55
C THR A 43 5.96 10.49 17.04
N VAL A 44 5.80 10.32 18.34
CA VAL A 44 5.63 9.01 18.97
C VAL A 44 4.18 8.54 18.85
N VAL A 45 3.94 7.49 18.08
CA VAL A 45 2.59 6.95 17.82
C VAL A 45 2.22 5.86 18.81
N GLY A 46 3.21 5.11 19.29
CA GLY A 46 3.05 4.12 20.35
C GLY A 46 4.13 4.32 21.41
N GLY A 47 3.71 4.47 22.67
CA GLY A 47 4.63 4.57 23.81
C GLY A 47 5.46 3.29 24.00
N ILE A 48 6.26 3.27 25.06
CA ILE A 48 7.20 2.18 25.34
C ILE A 48 6.46 0.83 25.39
N ARG A 49 6.91 -0.12 24.56
CA ARG A 49 6.45 -1.51 24.54
C ARG A 49 7.62 -2.45 24.72
N GLU A 50 7.41 -3.51 25.50
CA GLU A 50 8.35 -4.62 25.58
C GLU A 50 8.00 -5.67 24.53
N VAL A 51 8.99 -6.07 23.76
CA VAL A 51 8.85 -7.08 22.72
C VAL A 51 9.98 -8.10 22.82
N ASP A 52 9.66 -9.33 22.43
CA ASP A 52 10.66 -10.38 22.26
C ASP A 52 11.62 -10.03 21.13
N ASP A 53 12.91 -10.30 21.35
CA ASP A 53 14.02 -9.99 20.46
C ASP A 53 13.85 -10.62 19.05
N SER A 54 13.07 -11.70 18.94
CA SER A 54 12.78 -12.42 17.69
C SER A 54 11.77 -11.71 16.78
N LYS A 55 11.02 -10.73 17.30
CA LYS A 55 10.02 -9.95 16.52
C LYS A 55 10.56 -8.60 16.04
N VAL A 56 11.81 -8.27 16.36
CA VAL A 56 12.41 -6.96 16.08
C VAL A 56 13.51 -7.09 15.04
N VAL A 57 13.42 -6.30 13.98
CA VAL A 57 14.49 -6.18 12.97
C VAL A 57 15.63 -5.38 13.60
N GLN A 58 16.73 -6.07 13.94
CA GLN A 58 17.93 -5.47 14.52
C GLN A 58 18.90 -4.99 13.41
N PRO A 59 19.72 -3.95 13.66
CA PRO A 59 19.84 -3.19 14.91
C PRO A 59 18.82 -2.04 15.02
N LEU A 60 18.28 -1.83 16.23
CA LEU A 60 17.50 -0.65 16.57
C LEU A 60 18.45 0.52 16.81
N LYS A 61 18.19 1.65 16.16
CA LYS A 61 18.89 2.90 16.50
C LYS A 61 18.28 3.50 17.78
N PRO A 62 19.09 4.15 18.64
CA PRO A 62 18.59 4.80 19.83
C PRO A 62 17.92 6.13 19.52
N VAL A 63 17.00 6.53 20.38
CA VAL A 63 16.51 7.92 20.47
C VAL A 63 17.63 8.79 21.01
N LEU A 64 17.88 9.93 20.36
CA LEU A 64 18.91 10.86 20.82
C LEU A 64 18.42 11.65 22.03
N ARG A 65 17.19 12.19 21.94
CA ARG A 65 16.55 12.96 23.01
C ARG A 65 15.07 13.22 22.72
N ILE A 66 14.35 13.64 23.76
CA ILE A 66 13.02 14.25 23.65
C ILE A 66 13.19 15.67 23.05
N ALA A 67 12.29 16.05 22.15
CA ALA A 67 12.29 17.36 21.53
C ALA A 67 11.91 18.44 22.57
N ASN A 68 12.53 19.60 22.45
CA ASN A 68 12.22 20.78 23.27
C ASN A 68 11.48 21.85 22.43
N GLU A 69 11.03 22.92 23.07
CA GLU A 69 10.32 24.01 22.38
C GLU A 69 11.12 24.62 21.21
N ARG A 70 12.45 24.70 21.32
CA ARG A 70 13.30 25.20 20.23
C ARG A 70 13.29 24.26 19.03
N ASP A 71 13.19 22.95 19.25
CA ASP A 71 13.08 21.97 18.16
C ASP A 71 11.74 22.10 17.44
N ASP A 72 10.67 22.35 18.19
CA ASP A 72 9.33 22.57 17.63
C ASP A 72 9.29 23.84 16.78
N GLU A 73 9.92 24.93 17.26
CA GLU A 73 10.11 26.16 16.50
C GLU A 73 10.96 25.94 15.24
N GLN A 74 12.04 25.16 15.35
CA GLN A 74 12.90 24.81 14.23
C GLN A 74 12.14 24.00 13.18
N GLU A 75 11.35 23.02 13.59
CA GLU A 75 10.51 22.21 12.71
C GLU A 75 9.44 23.08 12.00
N ALA A 76 8.82 24.01 12.72
CA ALA A 76 7.89 24.97 12.13
C ALA A 76 8.58 25.88 11.10
N ALA A 77 9.79 26.37 11.40
CA ALA A 77 10.59 27.18 10.48
C ALA A 77 11.02 26.37 9.24
N ASN A 78 11.39 25.10 9.41
CA ASN A 78 11.74 24.19 8.32
C ASN A 78 10.55 24.01 7.37
N LYS A 79 9.33 23.80 7.88
CA LYS A 79 8.10 23.73 7.05
C LYS A 79 7.84 24.98 6.22
N VAL A 80 8.21 26.16 6.73
CA VAL A 80 8.11 27.41 5.95
C VAL A 80 9.18 27.45 4.86
N LYS A 81 10.41 27.01 5.15
CA LYS A 81 11.49 26.91 4.16
C LYS A 81 11.17 25.89 3.07
N GLU A 82 10.57 24.75 3.41
CA GLU A 82 10.11 23.72 2.48
C GLU A 82 9.15 24.28 1.43
N LYS A 83 8.14 25.04 1.85
CA LYS A 83 7.19 25.69 0.94
C LYS A 83 7.89 26.66 -0.03
N LYS A 84 8.85 27.44 0.47
CA LYS A 84 9.66 28.34 -0.37
C LYS A 84 10.54 27.55 -1.33
N ALA A 85 11.15 26.48 -0.86
CA ALA A 85 12.03 25.65 -1.65
C ALA A 85 11.27 24.94 -2.78
N PHE A 86 10.06 24.45 -2.49
CA PHE A 86 9.15 23.89 -3.47
C PHE A 86 8.86 24.88 -4.60
N ALA A 87 8.47 26.11 -4.26
CA ALA A 87 8.14 27.14 -5.25
C ALA A 87 9.35 27.49 -6.14
N ILE A 88 10.52 27.71 -5.54
CA ILE A 88 11.76 28.01 -6.27
C ILE A 88 12.15 26.84 -7.19
N CYS A 89 12.07 25.61 -6.70
CA CYS A 89 12.40 24.44 -7.50
C CYS A 89 11.44 24.30 -8.69
N GLN A 90 10.15 24.56 -8.48
CA GLN A 90 9.15 24.53 -9.54
C GLN A 90 9.43 25.59 -10.62
N GLU A 91 9.84 26.79 -10.25
CA GLU A 91 10.25 27.82 -11.21
C GLU A 91 11.49 27.42 -12.00
N LYS A 92 12.50 26.85 -11.32
CA LYS A 92 13.73 26.39 -11.95
C LYS A 92 13.48 25.24 -12.93
N ILE A 93 12.63 24.27 -12.56
CA ILE A 93 12.21 23.18 -13.47
C ILE A 93 11.60 23.75 -14.75
N LYS A 94 10.73 24.77 -14.65
CA LYS A 94 10.15 25.44 -15.82
C LYS A 94 11.19 26.17 -16.67
N LYS A 95 12.15 26.85 -16.03
CA LYS A 95 13.24 27.56 -16.73
C LYS A 95 14.13 26.59 -17.52
N HIS A 96 14.45 25.44 -16.93
CA HIS A 96 15.25 24.38 -17.55
C HIS A 96 14.45 23.49 -18.51
N LYS A 97 13.13 23.70 -18.65
CA LYS A 97 12.21 22.92 -19.50
C LYS A 97 12.32 21.40 -19.29
N LEU A 98 12.49 20.98 -18.05
CA LEU A 98 12.60 19.56 -17.70
C LEU A 98 11.22 18.92 -17.63
N GLU A 99 11.04 17.77 -18.28
CA GLU A 99 9.79 16.98 -18.28
C GLU A 99 9.60 16.22 -16.95
N MET A 100 9.59 16.94 -15.84
CA MET A 100 9.41 16.37 -14.50
C MET A 100 8.33 17.09 -13.72
N LYS A 101 7.62 16.34 -12.88
CA LYS A 101 6.61 16.86 -11.97
C LYS A 101 7.14 16.83 -10.54
N LEU A 102 7.36 18.01 -9.96
CA LEU A 102 7.71 18.14 -8.55
C LEU A 102 6.49 17.80 -7.69
N ILE A 103 6.67 16.86 -6.75
CA ILE A 103 5.61 16.37 -5.86
C ILE A 103 5.73 16.97 -4.47
N ASP A 104 6.94 17.00 -3.91
CA ASP A 104 7.16 17.41 -2.52
C ASP A 104 8.61 17.90 -2.31
N ALA A 105 8.82 18.71 -1.27
CA ALA A 105 10.14 19.21 -0.88
C ALA A 105 10.27 19.16 0.65
N GLU A 106 11.34 18.54 1.14
CA GLU A 106 11.60 18.37 2.57
C GLU A 106 12.99 18.84 2.95
N TYR A 107 13.11 19.46 4.12
CA TYR A 107 14.39 19.70 4.77
C TYR A 107 14.66 18.60 5.78
N THR A 108 15.91 18.16 5.87
CA THR A 108 16.33 17.43 7.07
C THR A 108 16.25 18.34 8.28
N PHE A 109 16.00 17.78 9.47
CA PHE A 109 15.78 18.59 10.67
C PHE A 109 16.97 19.53 10.96
N ASP A 110 18.18 19.04 10.73
CA ASP A 110 19.46 19.77 10.84
C ASP A 110 19.74 20.79 9.72
N ASN A 111 18.83 20.94 8.74
CA ASN A 111 19.00 21.79 7.55
C ASN A 111 20.23 21.44 6.68
N ASN A 112 20.87 20.28 6.87
CA ASN A 112 22.06 19.92 6.11
C ASN A 112 21.75 19.44 4.68
N LYS A 113 20.53 18.95 4.44
CA LYS A 113 20.10 18.45 3.13
C LYS A 113 18.68 18.90 2.81
N VAL A 114 18.43 19.12 1.53
CA VAL A 114 17.09 19.36 0.97
C VAL A 114 16.75 18.24 0.01
N LEU A 115 15.65 17.54 0.27
CA LEU A 115 15.15 16.46 -0.56
C LEU A 115 13.99 16.95 -1.42
N PHE A 116 14.10 16.78 -2.72
CA PHE A 116 13.02 17.08 -3.67
C PHE A 116 12.51 15.78 -4.27
N TYR A 117 11.22 15.50 -4.08
CA TYR A 117 10.56 14.33 -4.62
C TYR A 117 9.87 14.69 -5.93
N PHE A 118 10.13 13.93 -6.99
CA PHE A 118 9.54 14.19 -8.30
C PHE A 118 9.11 12.89 -8.99
N THR A 119 8.17 13.01 -9.93
CA THR A 119 7.81 11.96 -10.88
C THR A 119 8.22 12.36 -12.30
N ALA A 120 8.55 11.35 -13.10
CA ALA A 120 9.00 11.47 -14.48
C ALA A 120 8.79 10.13 -15.19
N ASP A 121 8.38 10.17 -16.45
CA ASP A 121 8.15 8.96 -17.27
C ASP A 121 9.47 8.34 -17.75
N GLY A 122 10.50 9.17 -17.95
CA GLY A 122 11.81 8.77 -18.43
C GLY A 122 12.97 9.18 -17.52
N ARG A 123 14.19 8.95 -18.01
CA ARG A 123 15.40 9.50 -17.39
C ARG A 123 15.52 10.98 -17.73
N ILE A 124 15.83 11.79 -16.72
CA ILE A 124 15.96 13.25 -16.85
C ILE A 124 17.37 13.64 -16.44
N ASP A 125 18.03 14.44 -17.26
CA ASP A 125 19.28 15.08 -16.86
C ASP A 125 18.97 16.34 -16.05
N PHE A 126 19.17 16.26 -14.74
CA PHE A 126 18.94 17.35 -13.80
C PHE A 126 20.24 18.01 -13.33
N ARG A 127 21.39 17.76 -13.97
CA ARG A 127 22.69 18.32 -13.53
C ARG A 127 22.70 19.84 -13.46
N GLU A 128 22.12 20.51 -14.45
CA GLU A 128 22.04 21.98 -14.47
C GLU A 128 21.08 22.51 -13.38
N LEU A 129 19.93 21.85 -13.21
CA LEU A 129 18.99 22.16 -12.14
C LEU A 129 19.65 22.04 -10.76
N VAL A 130 20.43 20.98 -10.50
CA VAL A 130 21.13 20.80 -9.22
C VAL A 130 22.13 21.92 -8.96
N LYS A 131 22.88 22.36 -9.98
CA LYS A 131 23.82 23.50 -9.83
C LYS A 131 23.08 24.78 -9.45
N ASP A 132 21.96 25.05 -10.11
CA ASP A 132 21.12 26.21 -9.84
C ASP A 132 20.53 26.17 -8.43
N LEU A 133 19.98 25.03 -8.01
CA LEU A 133 19.41 24.87 -6.67
C LEU A 133 20.49 24.96 -5.59
N ALA A 134 21.66 24.37 -5.81
CA ALA A 134 22.79 24.46 -4.89
C ALA A 134 23.26 25.91 -4.71
N GLY A 135 23.25 26.72 -5.79
CA GLY A 135 23.57 28.15 -5.72
C GLY A 135 22.57 28.96 -4.88
N VAL A 136 21.28 28.58 -4.88
CA VAL A 136 20.23 29.28 -4.13
C VAL A 136 20.22 28.86 -2.66
N PHE A 137 20.19 27.56 -2.37
CA PHE A 137 20.00 27.05 -1.01
C PHE A 137 21.29 26.89 -0.22
N LYS A 138 22.46 26.93 -0.87
CA LYS A 138 23.79 26.75 -0.25
C LYS A 138 23.87 25.51 0.65
N THR A 139 23.09 24.48 0.30
CA THR A 139 22.86 23.26 1.07
C THR A 139 22.93 22.08 0.11
N ARG A 140 23.22 20.87 0.60
CA ARG A 140 23.26 19.68 -0.23
C ARG A 140 21.86 19.35 -0.76
N ILE A 141 21.72 19.30 -2.09
CA ILE A 141 20.45 19.00 -2.76
C ILE A 141 20.42 17.52 -3.15
N GLU A 142 19.32 16.85 -2.84
CA GLU A 142 19.04 15.47 -3.25
C GLU A 142 17.71 15.42 -4.01
N LEU A 143 17.77 15.00 -5.27
CA LEU A 143 16.59 14.79 -6.11
C LEU A 143 16.25 13.31 -6.11
N ARG A 144 15.00 12.98 -5.76
CA ARG A 144 14.53 11.60 -5.69
C ARG A 144 13.32 11.38 -6.59
N GLN A 145 13.51 10.50 -7.56
CA GLN A 145 12.40 10.00 -8.37
C GLN A 145 11.56 9.03 -7.55
N ILE A 146 10.25 9.24 -7.53
CA ILE A 146 9.27 8.35 -6.91
C ILE A 146 8.33 7.76 -7.96
N GLY A 147 7.68 6.64 -7.64
CA GLY A 147 6.69 6.03 -8.53
C GLY A 147 5.31 6.69 -8.40
N VAL A 148 4.44 6.46 -9.39
CA VAL A 148 3.04 6.96 -9.43
C VAL A 148 2.22 6.64 -8.17
N ARG A 149 2.48 5.49 -7.52
CA ARG A 149 1.81 5.09 -6.28
C ARG A 149 2.28 5.92 -5.09
N ASP A 150 3.58 6.20 -5.00
CA ASP A 150 4.14 7.03 -3.93
C ASP A 150 3.75 8.50 -4.12
N GLU A 151 3.67 8.98 -5.36
CA GLU A 151 3.06 10.28 -5.68
C GLU A 151 1.64 10.37 -5.10
N THR A 152 0.80 9.37 -5.41
CA THR A 152 -0.58 9.34 -4.91
C THR A 152 -0.63 9.21 -3.38
N LYS A 153 0.35 8.52 -2.77
CA LYS A 153 0.47 8.43 -1.30
C LYS A 153 0.81 9.78 -0.67
N ILE A 154 1.64 10.62 -1.30
CA ILE A 154 2.00 11.93 -0.78
C ILE A 154 0.86 12.93 -0.97
N LEU A 155 0.32 13.02 -2.19
CA LEU A 155 -0.77 13.93 -2.52
C LEU A 155 -2.08 13.57 -1.81
N GLY A 156 -2.32 12.28 -1.57
CA GLY A 156 -3.58 11.79 -1.07
C GLY A 156 -4.69 11.85 -2.12
N GLY A 157 -5.93 11.60 -1.70
CA GLY A 157 -7.09 11.60 -2.60
C GLY A 157 -8.25 10.78 -2.06
N ILE A 158 -9.28 10.63 -2.88
CA ILE A 158 -10.49 9.83 -2.61
C ILE A 158 -10.50 8.64 -3.58
N GLY A 159 -10.66 7.43 -3.05
CA GLY A 159 -10.79 6.23 -3.85
C GLY A 159 -12.20 6.07 -4.42
N ILE A 160 -12.36 5.12 -5.35
CA ILE A 160 -13.67 4.79 -5.95
C ILE A 160 -14.73 4.38 -4.92
N CYS A 161 -14.30 3.95 -3.73
CA CYS A 161 -15.15 3.62 -2.60
C CYS A 161 -15.64 4.85 -1.80
N GLY A 162 -15.31 6.08 -2.23
CA GLY A 162 -15.69 7.33 -1.56
C GLY A 162 -14.89 7.64 -0.29
N ARG A 163 -13.92 6.81 0.09
CA ARG A 163 -13.05 7.02 1.26
C ARG A 163 -11.69 7.57 0.86
N ARG A 164 -10.95 8.14 1.82
CA ARG A 164 -9.54 8.50 1.65
C ARG A 164 -8.73 7.27 1.23
N LEU A 165 -7.72 7.47 0.39
CA LEU A 165 -6.91 6.37 -0.14
C LEU A 165 -6.27 5.51 0.98
N CYS A 166 -6.38 4.18 0.85
CA CYS A 166 -5.79 3.23 1.80
C CYS A 166 -4.28 3.51 1.99
N CYS A 167 -3.55 3.81 0.90
CA CYS A 167 -2.12 4.11 0.90
C CYS A 167 -1.71 5.41 1.62
N HIS A 168 -2.61 6.41 1.70
CA HIS A 168 -2.37 7.68 2.39
C HIS A 168 -2.87 7.64 3.85
N THR A 169 -3.54 6.59 4.28
CA THR A 169 -4.15 6.54 5.62
C THR A 169 -3.47 5.53 6.53
N HIS A 170 -3.53 4.25 6.19
CA HIS A 170 -3.12 3.17 7.08
C HIS A 170 -2.20 2.15 6.41
N LEU A 171 -2.23 2.00 5.08
CA LEU A 171 -1.33 1.11 4.36
C LEU A 171 -0.01 1.82 4.06
N SER A 172 0.97 1.66 4.96
CA SER A 172 2.29 2.26 4.80
C SER A 172 3.22 1.46 3.89
N GLU A 173 3.05 0.13 3.84
CA GLU A 173 3.87 -0.79 3.05
C GLU A 173 3.04 -1.49 1.98
N PHE A 174 3.65 -1.68 0.81
CA PHE A 174 2.99 -2.29 -0.34
C PHE A 174 3.55 -3.66 -0.60
N VAL A 175 2.70 -4.67 -0.43
CA VAL A 175 2.96 -6.00 -0.95
C VAL A 175 2.47 -6.05 -2.41
N PRO A 176 3.12 -6.81 -3.30
CA PRO A 176 2.63 -7.02 -4.66
C PRO A 176 1.19 -7.53 -4.66
N VAL A 177 0.37 -6.93 -5.54
CA VAL A 177 -1.04 -7.30 -5.75
C VAL A 177 -1.14 -8.05 -7.07
N SER A 178 -1.93 -9.12 -7.11
CA SER A 178 -2.14 -9.92 -8.32
C SER A 178 -3.61 -9.86 -8.76
N ILE A 179 -3.86 -10.15 -10.04
CA ILE A 179 -5.21 -10.25 -10.60
C ILE A 179 -5.99 -11.40 -9.95
N LYS A 180 -5.30 -12.44 -9.48
CA LYS A 180 -5.92 -13.57 -8.77
C LYS A 180 -6.72 -13.10 -7.55
N MET A 181 -6.18 -12.13 -6.80
CA MET A 181 -6.86 -11.55 -5.63
C MET A 181 -8.20 -10.90 -6.02
N ALA A 182 -8.23 -10.17 -7.14
CA ALA A 182 -9.47 -9.59 -7.64
C ALA A 182 -10.50 -10.67 -8.03
N LYS A 183 -10.05 -11.80 -8.60
CA LYS A 183 -10.92 -12.95 -8.92
C LYS A 183 -11.48 -13.60 -7.65
N GLU A 184 -10.66 -13.82 -6.62
CA GLU A 184 -11.07 -14.43 -5.35
C GLU A 184 -12.09 -13.58 -4.58
N GLN A 185 -12.03 -12.26 -4.77
CA GLN A 185 -12.95 -11.29 -4.21
C GLN A 185 -14.21 -11.07 -5.08
N ASN A 186 -14.36 -11.83 -6.16
CA ASN A 186 -15.47 -11.73 -7.13
C ASN A 186 -15.62 -10.31 -7.74
N LEU A 187 -14.51 -9.61 -7.94
CA LEU A 187 -14.52 -8.31 -8.61
C LEU A 187 -14.46 -8.46 -10.13
N SER A 188 -15.12 -7.55 -10.84
CA SER A 188 -15.03 -7.47 -12.30
C SER A 188 -13.59 -7.19 -12.73
N LEU A 189 -13.08 -7.93 -13.70
CA LEU A 189 -11.71 -7.80 -14.22
C LEU A 189 -11.49 -6.56 -15.11
N ASN A 190 -12.47 -5.65 -15.18
CA ASN A 190 -12.32 -4.39 -15.87
C ASN A 190 -11.26 -3.52 -15.14
N PRO A 191 -10.21 -3.04 -15.82
CA PRO A 191 -9.17 -2.20 -15.22
C PRO A 191 -9.70 -1.03 -14.39
N THR A 192 -10.77 -0.36 -14.81
CA THR A 192 -11.36 0.77 -14.05
C THR A 192 -11.92 0.36 -12.69
N LYS A 193 -12.29 -0.91 -12.52
CA LYS A 193 -12.86 -1.45 -11.26
C LYS A 193 -11.82 -2.04 -10.33
N ILE A 194 -10.64 -2.44 -10.82
CA ILE A 194 -9.58 -3.10 -10.04
C ILE A 194 -8.33 -2.24 -9.85
N SER A 195 -8.16 -1.20 -10.66
CA SER A 195 -7.07 -0.24 -10.54
C SER A 195 -7.44 0.90 -9.60
N GLY A 196 -6.49 1.29 -8.76
CA GLY A 196 -6.60 2.49 -7.93
C GLY A 196 -6.32 3.77 -8.73
N VAL A 197 -6.49 4.91 -8.07
CA VAL A 197 -6.24 6.25 -8.64
C VAL A 197 -4.82 6.38 -9.23
N CYS A 198 -3.85 5.65 -8.67
CA CYS A 198 -2.47 5.59 -9.17
C CYS A 198 -2.27 4.80 -10.47
N GLY A 199 -3.33 4.28 -11.11
CA GLY A 199 -3.26 3.45 -12.31
C GLY A 199 -2.82 1.99 -12.10
N ARG A 200 -2.29 1.65 -10.92
CA ARG A 200 -1.94 0.26 -10.53
C ARG A 200 -3.09 -0.42 -9.79
N LEU A 201 -3.06 -1.76 -9.72
CA LEU A 201 -4.02 -2.56 -8.92
C LEU A 201 -4.20 -2.02 -7.50
N MET A 202 -5.43 -2.05 -7.01
CA MET A 202 -5.80 -1.53 -5.69
C MET A 202 -5.06 -2.26 -4.57
N CYS A 203 -4.43 -1.49 -3.68
CA CYS A 203 -3.75 -2.04 -2.49
C CYS A 203 -4.71 -2.68 -1.48
N CYS A 204 -5.97 -2.26 -1.47
CA CYS A 204 -6.97 -2.79 -0.55
C CYS A 204 -7.32 -4.26 -0.90
N LEU A 205 -7.12 -4.71 -2.16
CA LEU A 205 -7.26 -6.13 -2.55
C LEU A 205 -6.38 -7.02 -1.67
N LYS A 206 -5.09 -6.68 -1.55
CA LYS A 206 -4.17 -7.46 -0.72
C LYS A 206 -4.46 -7.35 0.77
N HIS A 207 -4.91 -6.17 1.20
CA HIS A 207 -5.27 -5.94 2.61
C HIS A 207 -6.42 -6.84 3.06
N GLU A 208 -7.42 -7.04 2.20
CA GLU A 208 -8.62 -7.83 2.50
C GLU A 208 -8.42 -9.33 2.22
N GLU A 209 -7.43 -9.70 1.40
CA GLU A 209 -7.26 -11.07 0.88
C GLU A 209 -7.27 -12.16 1.94
N GLU A 210 -6.57 -11.98 3.07
CA GLU A 210 -6.50 -13.00 4.13
C GLU A 210 -7.90 -13.32 4.69
N THR A 211 -8.72 -12.29 4.85
CA THR A 211 -10.11 -12.46 5.30
C THR A 211 -10.94 -13.16 4.22
N TYR A 212 -10.76 -12.81 2.94
CA TYR A 212 -11.45 -13.49 1.84
C TYR A 212 -11.05 -14.95 1.70
N GLU A 213 -9.76 -15.30 1.83
CA GLU A 213 -9.30 -16.69 1.80
C GLU A 213 -10.01 -17.52 2.88
N ASP A 214 -10.11 -17.00 4.11
CA ASP A 214 -10.77 -17.70 5.21
C ASP A 214 -12.28 -17.83 5.04
N LEU A 215 -12.94 -16.79 4.50
CA LEU A 215 -14.37 -16.84 4.19
C LEU A 215 -14.66 -17.81 3.03
N ASN A 216 -13.83 -17.81 1.97
CA ASN A 216 -13.96 -18.71 0.83
C ASN A 216 -13.73 -20.17 1.21
N ARG A 217 -12.86 -20.48 2.19
CA ARG A 217 -12.70 -21.85 2.73
C ARG A 217 -13.96 -22.40 3.37
N ARG A 218 -14.83 -21.51 3.87
CA ARG A 218 -16.11 -21.87 4.52
C ARG A 218 -17.28 -21.89 3.56
N LEU A 219 -17.10 -21.45 2.31
CA LEU A 219 -18.15 -21.35 1.31
C LEU A 219 -18.07 -22.52 0.30
N PRO A 220 -19.21 -22.95 -0.26
CA PRO A 220 -19.21 -23.83 -1.42
C PRO A 220 -18.71 -23.09 -2.67
N GLY A 221 -18.12 -23.81 -3.62
CA GLY A 221 -17.75 -23.24 -4.92
C GLY A 221 -18.99 -23.01 -5.80
N MET A 222 -18.86 -22.14 -6.81
CA MET A 222 -19.86 -22.05 -7.87
C MET A 222 -20.02 -23.40 -8.58
N GLY A 223 -21.26 -23.86 -8.76
CA GLY A 223 -21.59 -25.16 -9.36
C GLY A 223 -21.45 -26.36 -8.41
N ASP A 224 -21.04 -26.19 -7.15
CA ASP A 224 -21.07 -27.28 -6.18
C ASP A 224 -22.54 -27.61 -5.80
N PHE A 225 -22.86 -28.89 -5.63
CA PHE A 225 -24.17 -29.32 -5.13
C PHE A 225 -24.22 -29.25 -3.61
N VAL A 226 -25.23 -28.56 -3.10
CA VAL A 226 -25.45 -28.36 -1.65
C VAL A 226 -26.80 -28.91 -1.25
N THR A 227 -26.90 -29.40 -0.01
CA THR A 227 -28.18 -29.81 0.59
C THR A 227 -28.58 -28.77 1.62
N THR A 228 -29.78 -28.21 1.47
CA THR A 228 -30.34 -27.24 2.43
C THR A 228 -30.87 -27.96 3.66
N ASP A 229 -31.03 -27.23 4.78
CA ASP A 229 -31.69 -27.76 5.98
C ASP A 229 -33.14 -28.21 5.71
N ASP A 230 -33.81 -27.62 4.71
CA ASP A 230 -35.13 -28.04 4.24
C ASP A 230 -35.11 -29.40 3.50
N GLY A 231 -33.94 -30.02 3.34
CA GLY A 231 -33.75 -31.30 2.64
C GLY A 231 -33.69 -31.19 1.12
N LEU A 232 -33.76 -29.97 0.55
CA LEU A 232 -33.67 -29.75 -0.89
C LEU A 232 -32.22 -29.81 -1.36
N LYS A 233 -32.00 -30.46 -2.50
CA LYS A 233 -30.70 -30.47 -3.18
C LYS A 233 -30.73 -29.46 -4.31
N GLY A 234 -29.68 -28.66 -4.40
CA GLY A 234 -29.58 -27.66 -5.46
C GLY A 234 -28.14 -27.31 -5.81
N GLU A 235 -27.99 -26.62 -6.93
CA GLU A 235 -26.71 -26.18 -7.46
C GLU A 235 -26.44 -24.73 -7.08
N VAL A 236 -25.21 -24.42 -6.65
CA VAL A 236 -24.81 -23.05 -6.30
C VAL A 236 -24.66 -22.20 -7.56
N SER A 237 -25.55 -21.22 -7.73
CA SER A 237 -25.53 -20.26 -8.83
C SER A 237 -24.69 -19.02 -8.53
N GLY A 238 -24.62 -18.61 -7.26
CA GLY A 238 -23.88 -17.42 -6.87
C GLY A 238 -23.55 -17.39 -5.39
N VAL A 239 -22.45 -16.73 -5.05
CA VAL A 239 -21.95 -16.65 -3.68
C VAL A 239 -21.66 -15.20 -3.33
N ASN A 240 -22.19 -14.73 -2.20
CA ASN A 240 -21.81 -13.47 -1.59
C ASN A 240 -20.86 -13.74 -0.42
N VAL A 241 -19.57 -13.53 -0.65
CA VAL A 241 -18.51 -13.90 0.30
C VAL A 241 -18.63 -13.14 1.61
N LEU A 242 -18.87 -11.82 1.56
CA LEU A 242 -18.92 -10.97 2.75
C LEU A 242 -20.18 -11.22 3.60
N ARG A 243 -21.34 -11.44 2.97
CA ARG A 243 -22.59 -11.71 3.68
C ARG A 243 -22.76 -13.17 4.09
N GLN A 244 -21.88 -14.06 3.64
CA GLN A 244 -22.01 -15.51 3.83
C GLN A 244 -23.39 -16.02 3.37
N LEU A 245 -23.82 -15.54 2.20
CA LEU A 245 -25.07 -15.92 1.54
C LEU A 245 -24.76 -16.67 0.24
N VAL A 246 -25.50 -17.73 -0.01
CA VAL A 246 -25.35 -18.59 -1.18
C VAL A 246 -26.69 -18.68 -1.89
N LYS A 247 -26.69 -18.36 -3.19
CA LYS A 247 -27.83 -18.55 -4.08
C LYS A 247 -27.79 -19.97 -4.63
N VAL A 248 -28.81 -20.75 -4.30
CA VAL A 248 -28.95 -22.15 -4.70
C VAL A 248 -30.14 -22.27 -5.64
N ILE A 249 -29.92 -22.89 -6.81
CA ILE A 249 -31.00 -23.30 -7.71
C ILE A 249 -31.52 -24.64 -7.20
N VAL A 250 -32.72 -24.63 -6.62
CA VAL A 250 -33.41 -25.84 -6.18
C VAL A 250 -34.48 -26.21 -7.21
N ASN A 251 -34.59 -27.50 -7.52
CA ASN A 251 -35.67 -28.02 -8.35
C ASN A 251 -36.83 -28.39 -7.42
N VAL A 252 -37.95 -27.67 -7.54
CA VAL A 252 -39.19 -27.97 -6.81
C VAL A 252 -40.23 -28.35 -7.85
N GLY A 253 -40.40 -29.66 -8.09
CA GLY A 253 -41.20 -30.15 -9.21
C GLY A 253 -40.53 -29.89 -10.56
N ASP A 254 -41.27 -29.32 -11.52
CA ASP A 254 -40.79 -28.97 -12.87
C ASP A 254 -40.21 -27.55 -12.98
N GLU A 255 -40.24 -26.75 -11.89
CA GLU A 255 -39.76 -25.38 -11.87
C GLU A 255 -38.43 -25.23 -11.12
N LYS A 256 -37.56 -24.36 -11.66
CA LYS A 256 -36.27 -23.99 -11.06
C LYS A 256 -36.44 -22.71 -10.26
N GLU A 257 -36.35 -22.80 -8.93
CA GLU A 257 -36.37 -21.64 -8.05
C GLU A 257 -34.97 -21.29 -7.57
N ILE A 258 -34.64 -19.99 -7.56
CA ILE A 258 -33.42 -19.48 -6.94
C ILE A 258 -33.76 -19.07 -5.51
N ARG A 259 -33.17 -19.75 -4.52
CA ARG A 259 -33.32 -19.42 -3.10
C ARG A 259 -31.99 -18.98 -2.50
N GLU A 260 -32.04 -18.01 -1.59
CA GLU A 260 -30.87 -17.54 -0.84
C GLU A 260 -30.83 -18.20 0.54
N TYR A 261 -29.71 -18.85 0.86
CA TYR A 261 -29.48 -19.49 2.16
C TYR A 261 -28.22 -18.95 2.81
N ARG A 262 -28.17 -18.94 4.15
CA ARG A 262 -26.91 -18.72 4.88
C ARG A 262 -26.05 -19.98 4.80
N VAL A 263 -24.73 -19.82 4.83
CA VAL A 263 -23.77 -20.95 4.83
C VAL A 263 -24.07 -21.99 5.90
N ASP A 264 -24.48 -21.53 7.09
CA ASP A 264 -24.75 -22.41 8.23
C ASP A 264 -25.96 -23.33 8.00
N GLN A 265 -26.83 -22.99 7.04
CA GLN A 265 -28.03 -23.75 6.65
C GLN A 265 -27.76 -24.73 5.49
N LEU A 266 -26.50 -24.83 5.04
CA LEU A 266 -26.10 -25.64 3.91
C LEU A 266 -25.13 -26.74 4.37
N ARG A 267 -25.45 -27.97 3.97
CA ARG A 267 -24.57 -29.13 4.12
C ARG A 267 -23.90 -29.42 2.79
N PHE A 268 -22.59 -29.35 2.77
CA PHE A 268 -21.77 -29.65 1.59
C PHE A 268 -20.41 -30.21 2.00
N ARG A 269 -19.76 -30.92 1.07
CA ARG A 269 -18.40 -31.41 1.29
C ARG A 269 -17.44 -30.24 1.23
N ARG A 270 -16.89 -29.86 2.38
CA ARG A 270 -15.80 -28.89 2.44
C ARG A 270 -14.63 -29.42 1.62
N ARG A 271 -14.09 -28.60 0.72
CA ARG A 271 -12.82 -28.90 0.06
C ARG A 271 -11.72 -28.84 1.12
N HIS A 272 -11.43 -29.96 1.78
CA HIS A 272 -10.24 -30.08 2.61
C HIS A 272 -9.03 -29.76 1.73
N GLY A 273 -8.22 -28.79 2.15
CA GLY A 273 -7.12 -28.25 1.36
C GLY A 273 -6.24 -29.36 0.79
N LYS A 274 -6.23 -29.50 -0.54
CA LYS A 274 -5.20 -30.27 -1.23
C LYS A 274 -3.86 -29.60 -0.94
N ASN A 275 -3.06 -30.24 -0.09
CA ASN A 275 -1.61 -30.13 0.09
C ASN A 275 -0.95 -28.82 -0.40
N LYS A 276 -0.46 -28.00 0.56
CA LYS A 276 0.46 -26.87 0.33
C LYS A 276 1.60 -27.16 -0.68
N LYS A 277 2.05 -28.42 -0.81
CA LYS A 277 3.11 -28.84 -1.75
C LYS A 277 2.68 -28.97 -3.23
N PHE A 278 1.39 -29.18 -3.53
CA PHE A 278 0.91 -29.29 -4.92
C PHE A 278 0.60 -27.92 -5.54
N ASP A 279 0.32 -26.92 -4.69
CA ASP A 279 0.00 -25.55 -5.08
C ASP A 279 1.25 -24.76 -5.51
N GLU A 280 2.43 -25.04 -4.95
CA GLU A 280 3.69 -24.38 -5.36
C GLU A 280 4.10 -24.76 -6.79
N ASN A 281 4.03 -26.05 -7.15
CA ASN A 281 4.37 -26.48 -8.52
C ASN A 281 3.37 -25.98 -9.56
N LYS A 282 2.07 -25.88 -9.21
CA LYS A 282 1.05 -25.36 -10.13
C LYS A 282 1.07 -23.83 -10.23
N LYS A 283 1.41 -23.12 -9.15
CA LYS A 283 1.67 -21.66 -9.16
C LYS A 283 2.81 -21.29 -10.09
N ASN A 284 3.90 -22.06 -10.11
CA ASN A 284 5.03 -21.79 -11.00
C ASN A 284 4.66 -21.99 -12.48
N ASP A 285 3.90 -23.04 -12.81
CA ASP A 285 3.53 -23.36 -14.19
C ASP A 285 2.44 -22.41 -14.74
N VAL A 286 1.49 -21.99 -13.90
CA VAL A 286 0.47 -20.99 -14.24
C VAL A 286 1.07 -19.60 -14.35
N SER A 287 1.98 -19.21 -13.44
CA SER A 287 2.67 -17.90 -13.51
C SER A 287 3.53 -17.77 -14.77
N ALA A 288 4.14 -18.85 -15.25
CA ALA A 288 4.91 -18.85 -16.49
C ALA A 288 4.02 -18.72 -17.74
N ARG A 289 2.84 -19.34 -17.75
CA ARG A 289 1.86 -19.17 -18.85
C ARG A 289 1.22 -17.79 -18.85
N GLU A 290 0.83 -17.27 -17.68
CA GLU A 290 0.20 -15.96 -17.54
C GLU A 290 1.16 -14.81 -17.90
N MET A 291 2.45 -14.89 -17.52
CA MET A 291 3.48 -13.95 -17.98
C MET A 291 3.63 -13.95 -19.51
N LYS A 292 3.53 -15.13 -20.12
CA LYS A 292 3.65 -15.30 -21.58
C LYS A 292 2.42 -14.81 -22.36
N GLU A 293 1.24 -14.81 -21.73
CA GLU A 293 0.04 -14.19 -22.28
C GLU A 293 0.06 -12.66 -22.14
N LEU A 294 0.56 -12.15 -21.01
CA LEU A 294 0.73 -10.71 -20.80
C LEU A 294 1.75 -10.11 -21.79
N GLU A 295 2.90 -10.76 -22.00
CA GLU A 295 3.87 -10.33 -23.02
C GLU A 295 3.29 -10.32 -24.45
N LYS A 296 2.34 -11.21 -24.76
CA LYS A 296 1.67 -11.24 -26.07
C LYS A 296 0.67 -10.10 -26.21
N LEU A 297 -0.07 -9.79 -25.16
CA LEU A 297 -1.02 -8.67 -25.13
C LEU A 297 -0.28 -7.33 -25.20
N GLU A 298 0.84 -7.17 -24.49
CA GLU A 298 1.67 -5.97 -24.56
C GLU A 298 2.28 -5.77 -25.96
N LYS A 299 2.73 -6.85 -26.61
CA LYS A 299 3.22 -6.79 -28.01
C LYS A 299 2.12 -6.50 -29.04
N GLN A 300 0.88 -6.90 -28.76
CA GLN A 300 -0.27 -6.53 -29.59
C GLN A 300 -0.65 -5.06 -29.39
N ASP A 301 -0.58 -4.55 -28.16
CA ASP A 301 -0.82 -3.14 -27.84
C ASP A 301 0.29 -2.20 -28.34
N GLU A 302 1.55 -2.66 -28.41
CA GLU A 302 2.61 -1.89 -29.06
C GLU A 302 2.41 -1.82 -30.58
N LYS A 303 2.00 -2.92 -31.22
CA LYS A 303 1.72 -2.93 -32.66
C LYS A 303 0.52 -2.06 -33.03
N SER A 304 -0.54 -2.04 -32.21
CA SER A 304 -1.72 -1.20 -32.45
C SER A 304 -1.49 0.29 -32.18
N ARG A 305 -0.39 0.68 -31.52
CA ARG A 305 0.02 2.08 -31.30
C ARG A 305 1.05 2.58 -32.32
N LEU A 306 1.58 1.69 -33.16
CA LEU A 306 2.56 1.99 -34.21
C LEU A 306 1.95 2.01 -35.62
N GLU A 307 0.68 1.64 -35.76
CA GLU A 307 -0.19 1.91 -36.93
C GLU A 307 -1.06 3.15 -36.67
#